data_AF-A0A2H5QXX5-F1
#
_entry.id   AF-A0A2H5QXX5-F1
#
_cell.length_a   1.000
_cell.length_b   1.000
_cell.length_c   1.000
_cell.angle_alpha   90.00
_cell.angle_beta   90.00
_cell.angle_gamma   90.00
#
_symmetry.space_group_name_H-M   'P 1'
#
loop_
_entity.id
_entity.type
_entity.pdbx_description
1 polymer ?
#
loop_
_entity_poly.entity_id
_entity_poly.type
_entity_poly.pdbx_seq_one_letter_code
_entity_poly.pdbx_strand_id
1 'polypeptide(L)'
;VQKLNSSATLSKNTGILSGALLKLKTLAAATLFFLPHLRRWLKMLSSLFRSLKEDQREENKQKRKACKKKNHEALIEYNSYGVPVGKGRNDLRSYIGVIIRETISILLDDWRRVPLEIKETLWLHFQKKFKLSLKCKSQVLKWMKIASRNFRSELAAEFVLPNKDDRKSLRLPPIEYPSIKKEYWKLLFDKEKSKKAKVKRAKNVYNHRLGSTRYGGMLYRKKNKSGVSEREIDRSEAWLMARADRDGKYASDVTPIAEKINDLKSQIEQGTFQSQGSHAILGQALQKQPNGSRVQGVGQFITPSMYFHVLDATELARERKMYQESFQFMFAQLELMNAWLNTYNNTEVGSSNFPKPKTSTGVQIDNDQ
;
A
#
# COMPACT_ATOMS: atom_id res chain seq x y z
N VAL A 1 -20.44 10.11 11.72
CA VAL A 1 -19.63 11.33 11.46
C VAL A 1 -18.89 11.83 12.71
N GLN A 2 -19.43 11.69 13.93
CA GLN A 2 -18.77 12.07 15.18
C GLN A 2 -17.45 11.33 15.52
N LYS A 3 -17.21 10.10 15.03
CA LYS A 3 -15.98 9.32 15.29
C LYS A 3 -14.77 9.67 14.38
N LEU A 4 -14.98 10.39 13.27
CA LEU A 4 -13.89 10.78 12.35
C LEU A 4 -13.35 12.18 12.65
N ASN A 5 -14.20 13.08 13.16
CA ASN A 5 -13.77 14.41 13.61
C ASN A 5 -12.91 14.35 14.88
N SER A 6 -13.13 13.36 15.74
CA SER A 6 -12.39 13.16 17.00
C SER A 6 -10.93 12.70 16.79
N SER A 7 -10.63 11.92 15.75
CA SER A 7 -9.26 11.46 15.48
C SER A 7 -8.39 12.54 14.82
N ALA A 8 -8.98 13.39 13.98
CA ALA A 8 -8.28 14.50 13.34
C ALA A 8 -8.03 15.67 14.32
N THR A 9 -8.94 15.91 15.27
CA THR A 9 -8.72 16.86 16.37
C THR A 9 -7.66 16.34 17.35
N LEU A 10 -7.64 15.04 17.66
CA LEU A 10 -6.59 14.45 18.50
C LEU A 10 -5.19 14.59 17.88
N SER A 11 -5.04 14.28 16.59
CA SER A 11 -3.73 14.37 15.92
C SER A 11 -3.23 15.80 15.71
N LYS A 12 -4.12 16.78 15.57
CA LYS A 12 -3.73 18.20 15.55
C LYS A 12 -3.34 18.67 16.95
N ASN A 13 -4.09 18.25 17.97
CA ASN A 13 -3.82 18.57 19.36
C ASN A 13 -2.50 17.96 19.87
N THR A 14 -2.11 16.75 19.44
CA THR A 14 -0.81 16.16 19.81
C THR A 14 0.39 16.90 19.21
N GLY A 15 0.27 17.41 17.97
CA GLY A 15 1.32 18.24 17.35
C GLY A 15 1.45 19.62 18.00
N ILE A 16 0.33 20.22 18.42
CA ILE A 16 0.30 21.48 19.17
C ILE A 16 0.87 21.26 20.59
N LEU A 17 0.50 20.16 21.25
CA LEU A 17 1.01 19.80 22.58
C LEU A 17 2.51 19.45 22.56
N SER A 18 3.02 18.77 21.53
CA SER A 18 4.47 18.48 21.45
C SER A 18 5.30 19.74 21.17
N GLY A 19 4.79 20.65 20.33
CA GLY A 19 5.39 21.97 20.10
C GLY A 19 5.35 22.86 21.34
N ALA A 20 4.24 22.83 22.10
CA ALA A 20 4.10 23.55 23.36
C ALA A 20 5.02 22.97 24.46
N LEU A 21 5.16 21.63 24.53
CA LEU A 21 6.06 20.97 25.48
C LEU A 21 7.53 21.24 25.16
N LEU A 22 7.89 21.35 23.88
CA LEU A 22 9.23 21.72 23.44
C LEU A 22 9.53 23.19 23.76
N LYS A 23 8.57 24.10 23.52
CA LYS A 23 8.66 25.52 23.92
C LYS A 23 8.72 25.69 25.43
N LEU A 24 7.95 24.92 26.21
CA LEU A 24 7.99 24.89 27.68
C LEU A 24 9.31 24.34 28.20
N LYS A 25 9.91 23.34 27.54
CA LYS A 25 11.24 22.83 27.90
C LYS A 25 12.36 23.84 27.60
N THR A 26 12.25 24.62 26.52
CA THR A 26 13.22 25.68 26.20
C THR A 26 13.03 26.93 27.06
N LEU A 27 11.80 27.28 27.44
CA LEU A 27 11.51 28.36 28.41
C LEU A 27 11.92 27.98 29.84
N ALA A 28 11.70 26.73 30.27
CA ALA A 28 12.12 26.24 31.57
C ALA A 28 13.64 26.03 31.71
N ALA A 29 14.39 26.02 30.60
CA ALA A 29 15.85 26.02 30.64
C ALA A 29 16.43 27.43 30.89
N ALA A 30 15.66 28.50 30.58
CA ALA A 30 16.08 29.89 30.75
C ALA A 30 15.69 30.49 32.12
N THR A 31 14.76 29.86 32.83
CA THR A 31 14.38 30.25 34.18
C THR A 31 14.16 28.98 35.00
N LEU A 32 14.77 28.91 36.19
CA LEU A 32 14.50 27.96 37.29
C LEU A 32 15.55 26.86 37.52
N PHE A 33 16.68 27.28 38.08
CA PHE A 33 17.10 26.65 39.34
C PHE A 33 16.16 27.18 40.44
N PHE A 34 15.61 26.30 41.29
CA PHE A 34 14.82 26.61 42.51
C PHE A 34 13.29 26.84 42.44
N LEU A 35 12.51 25.93 41.82
CA LEU A 35 11.11 25.72 42.28
C LEU A 35 10.70 24.23 42.26
N PRO A 36 10.57 23.57 43.43
CA PRO A 36 10.17 22.16 43.56
C PRO A 36 8.83 21.83 42.88
N HIS A 37 7.90 22.80 42.86
CA HIS A 37 6.58 22.66 42.25
C HIS A 37 6.65 22.50 40.72
N LEU A 38 7.52 23.22 40.02
CA LEU A 38 7.70 23.06 38.58
C LEU A 38 8.31 21.70 38.23
N ARG A 39 9.24 21.20 39.04
CA ARG A 39 9.84 19.86 38.86
C ARG A 39 8.79 18.76 39.04
N ARG A 40 7.87 18.92 40.00
CA ARG A 40 6.74 18.00 40.22
C ARG A 40 5.75 18.05 39.05
N TRP A 41 5.47 19.24 38.51
CA TRP A 41 4.58 19.43 37.37
C TRP A 41 5.15 18.86 36.06
N LEU A 42 6.45 19.05 35.79
CA LEU A 42 7.16 18.43 34.67
C LEU A 42 7.18 16.90 34.76
N LYS A 43 7.37 16.34 35.96
CA LYS A 43 7.26 14.90 36.19
C LYS A 43 5.85 14.39 35.88
N MET A 44 4.81 15.09 36.37
CA MET A 44 3.41 14.78 36.05
C MET A 44 3.14 14.81 34.54
N LEU A 45 3.52 15.88 33.84
CA LEU A 45 3.34 15.99 32.38
C LEU A 45 4.09 14.90 31.63
N SER A 46 5.31 14.55 32.05
CA SER A 46 6.07 13.45 31.44
C SER A 46 5.39 12.10 31.65
N SER A 47 4.76 11.89 32.82
CA SER A 47 3.98 10.69 33.14
C SER A 47 2.71 10.61 32.31
N LEU A 48 1.96 11.71 32.19
CA LEU A 48 0.76 11.79 31.36
C LEU A 48 1.07 11.59 29.88
N PHE A 49 2.17 12.16 29.39
CA PHE A 49 2.62 11.94 28.01
C PHE A 49 3.04 10.48 27.77
N ARG A 50 3.70 9.85 28.75
CA ARG A 50 4.07 8.43 28.68
C ARG A 50 2.82 7.53 28.66
N SER A 51 1.86 7.80 29.53
CA SER A 51 0.56 7.11 29.58
C SER A 51 -0.21 7.25 28.26
N LEU A 52 -0.32 8.46 27.71
CA LEU A 52 -0.99 8.71 26.43
C LEU A 52 -0.34 7.93 25.28
N LYS A 53 1.00 7.83 25.29
CA LYS A 53 1.75 7.08 24.28
C LYS A 53 1.56 5.57 24.44
N GLU A 54 1.45 5.07 25.68
CA GLU A 54 1.14 3.67 25.98
C GLU A 54 -0.28 3.30 25.54
N ASP A 55 -1.27 4.16 25.75
CA ASP A 55 -2.65 3.95 25.29
C ASP A 55 -2.73 3.85 23.75
N GLN A 56 -2.08 4.79 23.04
CA GLN A 56 -1.97 4.74 21.58
C GLN A 56 -1.26 3.48 21.09
N ARG A 57 -0.28 2.99 21.85
CA ARG A 57 0.46 1.77 21.53
C ARG A 57 -0.41 0.53 21.64
N GLU A 58 -1.14 0.38 22.74
CA GLU A 58 -2.04 -0.76 22.92
C GLU A 58 -3.18 -0.73 21.92
N GLU A 59 -3.76 0.45 21.63
CA GLU A 59 -4.77 0.59 20.60
C GLU A 59 -4.25 0.14 19.22
N ASN A 60 -3.02 0.52 18.85
CA ASN A 60 -2.40 0.12 17.59
C ASN A 60 -2.07 -1.38 17.53
N LYS A 61 -1.58 -1.97 18.63
CA LYS A 61 -1.38 -3.44 18.74
C LYS A 61 -2.70 -4.18 18.58
N GLN A 62 -3.76 -3.70 19.23
CA GLN A 62 -5.09 -4.30 19.17
C GLN A 62 -5.69 -4.18 17.77
N LYS A 63 -5.52 -3.03 17.09
CA LYS A 63 -5.88 -2.86 15.66
C LYS A 63 -5.14 -3.84 14.75
N ARG A 64 -3.84 -4.09 14.97
CA ARG A 64 -3.06 -5.09 14.21
C ARG A 64 -3.56 -6.52 14.46
N LYS A 65 -3.78 -6.90 15.72
CA LYS A 65 -4.34 -8.21 16.10
C LYS A 65 -5.73 -8.41 15.49
N ALA A 66 -6.60 -7.40 15.57
CA ALA A 66 -7.93 -7.43 14.95
C ALA A 66 -7.84 -7.58 13.43
N CYS A 67 -6.95 -6.84 12.76
CA CYS A 67 -6.74 -6.97 11.31
C CYS A 67 -6.32 -8.39 10.91
N LYS A 68 -5.56 -9.10 11.75
CA LYS A 68 -5.13 -10.48 11.48
C LYS A 68 -6.23 -11.52 11.70
N LYS A 69 -7.04 -11.31 12.74
CA LYS A 69 -8.14 -12.19 13.17
C LYS A 69 -9.41 -12.04 12.32
N LYS A 70 -9.54 -10.96 11.53
CA LYS A 70 -10.67 -10.79 10.62
C LYS A 70 -10.73 -11.95 9.64
N ASN A 71 -11.87 -12.65 9.63
CA ASN A 71 -12.25 -13.52 8.52
C ASN A 71 -12.50 -12.64 7.31
N HIS A 72 -11.69 -12.82 6.27
CA HIS A 72 -11.84 -12.12 5.01
C HIS A 72 -12.76 -12.93 4.11
N GLU A 73 -14.04 -13.01 4.48
CA GLU A 73 -15.08 -13.67 3.67
C GLU A 73 -15.47 -12.85 2.43
N ALA A 74 -15.16 -11.54 2.44
CA ALA A 74 -15.42 -10.69 1.29
C ALA A 74 -14.58 -11.17 0.08
N LEU A 75 -15.26 -11.73 -0.91
CA LEU A 75 -14.68 -12.05 -2.21
C LEU A 75 -14.00 -10.79 -2.77
N ILE A 76 -12.78 -10.96 -3.29
CA ILE A 76 -12.09 -9.86 -3.95
C ILE A 76 -12.66 -9.72 -5.36
N GLU A 77 -13.24 -8.55 -5.61
CA GLU A 77 -13.72 -8.15 -6.91
C GLU A 77 -12.57 -7.54 -7.73
N TYR A 78 -12.65 -7.71 -9.04
CA TYR A 78 -11.68 -7.17 -9.98
C TYR A 78 -12.39 -6.27 -10.99
N ASN A 79 -11.73 -5.17 -11.35
CA ASN A 79 -12.19 -4.37 -12.48
C ASN A 79 -11.85 -5.07 -13.81
N SER A 80 -12.30 -4.48 -14.92
CA SER A 80 -12.01 -4.96 -16.28
C SER A 80 -10.51 -5.03 -16.65
N TYR A 81 -9.64 -4.46 -15.80
CA TYR A 81 -8.18 -4.47 -15.94
C TYR A 81 -7.50 -5.51 -15.04
N GLY A 82 -8.26 -6.35 -14.31
CA GLY A 82 -7.71 -7.35 -13.39
C GLY A 82 -7.13 -6.77 -12.10
N VAL A 83 -7.44 -5.50 -11.78
CA VAL A 83 -7.00 -4.83 -10.56
C VAL A 83 -8.06 -5.04 -9.47
N PRO A 84 -7.66 -5.42 -8.24
CA PRO A 84 -8.61 -5.58 -7.14
C PRO A 84 -9.32 -4.27 -6.79
N VAL A 85 -10.65 -4.34 -6.62
CA VAL A 85 -11.57 -3.24 -6.28
C VAL A 85 -12.55 -3.67 -5.18
N GLY A 86 -13.50 -2.80 -4.83
CA GLY A 86 -14.50 -3.10 -3.79
C GLY A 86 -13.95 -3.07 -2.35
N LYS A 87 -14.74 -3.66 -1.43
CA LYS A 87 -14.46 -3.66 0.02
C LYS A 87 -13.28 -4.57 0.36
N GLY A 88 -13.23 -5.77 -0.21
CA GLY A 88 -12.18 -6.76 0.03
C GLY A 88 -10.77 -6.25 -0.31
N ARG A 89 -10.64 -5.36 -1.29
CA ARG A 89 -9.38 -4.69 -1.62
C ARG A 89 -8.78 -3.90 -0.45
N ASN A 90 -9.60 -3.19 0.33
CA ASN A 90 -9.11 -2.38 1.44
C ASN A 90 -8.61 -3.28 2.59
N ASP A 91 -9.29 -4.39 2.83
CA ASP A 91 -8.88 -5.38 3.83
C ASP A 91 -7.57 -6.05 3.42
N LEU A 92 -7.45 -6.51 2.16
CA LEU A 92 -6.20 -7.04 1.61
C LEU A 92 -5.04 -6.04 1.75
N ARG A 93 -5.26 -4.79 1.35
CA ARG A 93 -4.22 -3.76 1.41
C ARG A 93 -3.77 -3.47 2.84
N SER A 94 -4.70 -3.46 3.78
CA SER A 94 -4.41 -3.27 5.21
C SER A 94 -3.63 -4.45 5.77
N TYR A 95 -4.06 -5.68 5.42
CA TYR A 95 -3.42 -6.92 5.83
C TYR A 95 -1.99 -7.05 5.29
N ILE A 96 -1.77 -6.75 4.00
CA ILE A 96 -0.41 -6.66 3.41
C ILE A 96 0.44 -5.69 4.23
N GLY A 97 -0.11 -4.53 4.57
CA GLY A 97 0.59 -3.54 5.39
C GLY A 97 1.04 -4.07 6.75
N VAL A 98 0.25 -4.93 7.40
CA VAL A 98 0.60 -5.56 8.68
C VAL A 98 1.70 -6.61 8.49
N ILE A 99 1.52 -7.54 7.57
CA ILE A 99 2.48 -8.64 7.35
C ILE A 99 3.83 -8.12 6.89
N ILE A 100 3.85 -7.16 5.95
CA ILE A 100 5.11 -6.60 5.43
C ILE A 100 5.96 -5.92 6.51
N ARG A 101 5.32 -5.29 7.52
CA ARG A 101 6.02 -4.65 8.64
C ARG A 101 6.69 -5.65 9.57
N GLU A 102 6.19 -6.89 9.62
CA GLU A 102 6.71 -7.95 10.49
C GLU A 102 7.75 -8.80 9.76
N THR A 103 7.55 -9.07 8.46
CA THR A 103 8.38 -9.99 7.69
C THR A 103 9.57 -9.31 7.02
N ILE A 104 9.42 -8.09 6.49
CA ILE A 104 10.47 -7.46 5.68
C ILE A 104 11.36 -6.58 6.55
N SER A 105 12.65 -6.93 6.58
CA SER A 105 13.66 -6.14 7.27
C SER A 105 13.73 -4.71 6.71
N ILE A 106 13.87 -3.74 7.62
CA ILE A 106 14.03 -2.32 7.28
C ILE A 106 15.30 -2.02 6.47
N LEU A 107 16.27 -2.95 6.46
CA LEU A 107 17.52 -2.85 5.70
C LEU A 107 17.32 -2.93 4.19
N LEU A 108 16.31 -3.66 3.74
CA LEU A 108 16.05 -3.88 2.32
C LEU A 108 15.36 -2.63 1.76
N ASP A 109 16.20 -1.65 1.46
CA ASP A 109 15.75 -0.33 1.06
C ASP A 109 15.17 -0.33 -0.36
N ASP A 110 15.79 -1.11 -1.24
CA ASP A 110 15.29 -1.43 -2.56
C ASP A 110 14.55 -2.78 -2.57
N TRP A 111 13.30 -2.74 -3.05
CA TRP A 111 12.48 -3.94 -3.29
C TRP A 111 13.14 -4.94 -4.23
N ARG A 112 14.02 -4.46 -5.12
CA ARG A 112 14.79 -5.32 -6.03
C ARG A 112 15.74 -6.26 -5.28
N ARG A 113 16.27 -5.82 -4.13
CA ARG A 113 17.19 -6.58 -3.28
C ARG A 113 16.49 -7.57 -2.34
N VAL A 114 15.16 -7.52 -2.24
CA VAL A 114 14.41 -8.49 -1.45
C VAL A 114 14.51 -9.85 -2.15
N PRO A 115 14.97 -10.92 -1.46
CA PRO A 115 15.07 -12.27 -2.02
C PRO A 115 13.76 -12.72 -2.66
N LEU A 116 13.86 -13.52 -3.72
CA LEU A 116 12.71 -13.98 -4.49
C LEU A 116 11.82 -14.90 -3.63
N GLU A 117 12.45 -15.75 -2.82
CA GLU A 117 11.83 -16.69 -1.91
C GLU A 117 10.86 -15.96 -0.98
N ILE A 118 11.31 -14.85 -0.37
CA ILE A 118 10.47 -14.04 0.53
C ILE A 118 9.28 -13.45 -0.24
N LYS A 119 9.47 -12.99 -1.48
CA LYS A 119 8.39 -12.44 -2.30
C LYS A 119 7.34 -13.51 -2.63
N GLU A 120 7.79 -14.71 -3.00
CA GLU A 120 6.92 -15.82 -3.35
C GLU A 120 6.19 -16.39 -2.14
N THR A 121 6.86 -16.61 -1.01
CA THR A 121 6.20 -17.04 0.23
C THR A 121 5.12 -16.05 0.67
N LEU A 122 5.42 -14.75 0.62
CA LEU A 122 4.42 -13.72 0.93
C LEU A 122 3.27 -13.71 -0.07
N TRP A 123 3.56 -13.85 -1.37
CA TRP A 123 2.54 -13.94 -2.41
C TRP A 123 1.60 -15.13 -2.17
N LEU A 124 2.14 -16.34 -1.97
CA LEU A 124 1.36 -17.55 -1.71
C LEU A 124 0.52 -17.41 -0.43
N HIS A 125 1.08 -16.80 0.61
CA HIS A 125 0.34 -16.50 1.84
C HIS A 125 -0.89 -15.63 1.58
N PHE A 126 -0.74 -14.53 0.83
CA PHE A 126 -1.87 -13.67 0.49
C PHE A 126 -2.84 -14.34 -0.49
N GLN A 127 -2.32 -15.10 -1.46
CA GLN A 127 -3.11 -15.83 -2.44
C GLN A 127 -4.03 -16.84 -1.77
N LYS A 128 -3.50 -17.65 -0.85
CA LYS A 128 -4.28 -18.62 -0.07
C LYS A 128 -5.30 -17.94 0.82
N LYS A 129 -4.90 -16.90 1.56
CA LYS A 129 -5.77 -16.23 2.54
C LYS A 129 -6.95 -15.47 1.90
N PHE A 130 -6.75 -14.89 0.73
CA PHE A 130 -7.74 -14.05 0.06
C PHE A 130 -8.28 -14.65 -1.25
N LYS A 131 -7.92 -15.91 -1.56
CA LYS A 131 -8.28 -16.61 -2.81
C LYS A 131 -7.99 -15.74 -4.05
N LEU A 132 -6.76 -15.22 -4.14
CA LEU A 132 -6.39 -14.27 -5.19
C LEU A 132 -6.18 -14.95 -6.54
N SER A 133 -6.56 -14.24 -7.60
CA SER A 133 -6.20 -14.62 -8.97
C SER A 133 -4.73 -14.29 -9.25
N LEU A 134 -4.04 -15.15 -10.00
CA LEU A 134 -2.67 -14.90 -10.50
C LEU A 134 -2.56 -13.59 -11.28
N LYS A 135 -3.64 -13.14 -11.93
CA LYS A 135 -3.69 -11.87 -12.69
C LYS A 135 -3.30 -10.65 -11.83
N CYS A 136 -3.55 -10.68 -10.52
CA CYS A 136 -3.24 -9.57 -9.63
C CYS A 136 -1.88 -9.70 -8.92
N LYS A 137 -1.05 -10.69 -9.27
CA LYS A 137 0.26 -10.90 -8.63
C LYS A 137 1.18 -9.68 -8.73
N SER A 138 1.40 -9.17 -9.95
CA SER A 138 2.16 -7.93 -10.22
C SER A 138 1.66 -6.78 -9.34
N GLN A 139 0.33 -6.71 -9.17
CA GLN A 139 -0.33 -5.68 -8.39
C GLN A 139 -0.09 -5.79 -6.89
N VAL A 140 -0.21 -7.00 -6.35
CA VAL A 140 0.00 -7.27 -4.93
C VAL A 140 1.47 -7.06 -4.56
N LEU A 141 2.42 -7.50 -5.39
CA LEU A 141 3.85 -7.23 -5.21
C LEU A 141 4.15 -5.71 -5.23
N LYS A 142 3.51 -4.95 -6.13
CA LYS A 142 3.57 -3.47 -6.12
C LYS A 142 3.05 -2.88 -4.81
N TRP A 143 2.00 -3.44 -4.20
CA TRP A 143 1.52 -3.03 -2.88
C TRP A 143 2.49 -3.36 -1.75
N MET A 144 3.08 -4.56 -1.76
CA MET A 144 4.10 -4.93 -0.77
C MET A 144 5.29 -3.96 -0.80
N LYS A 145 5.77 -3.62 -1.99
CA LYS A 145 6.81 -2.60 -2.20
C LYS A 145 6.42 -1.25 -1.59
N ILE A 146 5.20 -0.79 -1.86
CA ILE A 146 4.71 0.49 -1.32
C ILE A 146 4.59 0.42 0.20
N ALA A 147 4.08 -0.69 0.76
CA ALA A 147 3.92 -0.88 2.19
C ALA A 147 5.28 -0.84 2.92
N SER A 148 6.29 -1.58 2.43
CA SER A 148 7.65 -1.55 2.97
C SER A 148 8.25 -0.13 2.96
N ARG A 149 8.09 0.60 1.85
CA ARG A 149 8.58 1.98 1.74
C ARG A 149 7.86 2.93 2.70
N ASN A 150 6.54 2.81 2.81
CA ASN A 150 5.73 3.65 3.69
C ASN A 150 6.10 3.40 5.15
N PHE A 151 6.28 2.14 5.56
CA PHE A 151 6.71 1.80 6.90
C PHE A 151 8.04 2.47 7.29
N ARG A 152 9.06 2.37 6.43
CA ARG A 152 10.33 3.08 6.63
C ARG A 152 10.16 4.60 6.72
N SER A 153 9.26 5.15 5.90
CA SER A 153 8.97 6.59 5.88
C SER A 153 8.28 7.07 7.16
N GLU A 154 7.41 6.25 7.73
CA GLU A 154 6.72 6.46 9.01
C GLU A 154 7.73 6.40 10.16
N LEU A 155 8.55 5.36 10.24
CA LEU A 155 9.62 5.26 11.25
C LEU A 155 10.55 6.48 11.22
N ALA A 156 10.96 6.89 10.01
CA ALA A 156 11.79 8.08 9.86
C ALA A 156 11.05 9.36 10.30
N ALA A 157 9.75 9.48 10.03
CA ALA A 157 8.99 10.68 10.37
C ALA A 157 8.70 10.80 11.87
N GLU A 158 8.41 9.69 12.53
CA GLU A 158 7.97 9.65 13.93
C GLU A 158 9.14 9.63 14.91
N PHE A 159 10.23 8.94 14.58
CA PHE A 159 11.32 8.71 15.53
C PHE A 159 12.62 9.40 15.12
N VAL A 160 12.92 9.47 13.81
CA VAL A 160 14.19 10.04 13.33
C VAL A 160 14.14 11.55 13.20
N LEU A 161 13.14 12.10 12.50
CA LEU A 161 13.05 13.55 12.25
C LEU A 161 12.93 14.39 13.54
N PRO A 162 12.14 13.99 14.56
CA PRO A 162 12.01 14.80 15.79
C PRO A 162 13.27 14.80 16.65
N ASN A 163 14.13 13.80 16.49
CA ASN A 163 15.35 13.60 17.28
C ASN A 163 16.63 13.78 16.44
N LYS A 164 16.55 14.46 15.28
CA LYS A 164 17.66 14.59 14.33
C LYS A 164 18.94 15.12 14.99
N ASP A 165 18.78 16.01 15.97
CA ASP A 165 19.87 16.69 16.67
C ASP A 165 20.32 15.93 17.94
N ASP A 166 19.45 15.07 18.51
CA ASP A 166 19.79 14.23 19.67
C ASP A 166 20.13 12.80 19.23
N ARG A 167 21.38 12.62 18.78
CA ARG A 167 21.93 11.31 18.40
C ARG A 167 21.90 10.28 19.53
N LYS A 168 21.83 10.67 20.80
CA LYS A 168 21.81 9.71 21.92
C LYS A 168 20.46 8.98 21.99
N SER A 169 19.36 9.71 21.79
CA SER A 169 18.01 9.13 21.76
C SER A 169 17.78 8.14 20.60
N LEU A 170 18.54 8.28 19.51
CA LEU A 170 18.44 7.44 18.31
C LEU A 170 19.32 6.18 18.35
N ARG A 171 20.05 5.92 19.44
CA ARG A 171 20.91 4.72 19.57
C ARG A 171 20.13 3.42 19.69
N LEU A 172 18.88 3.48 20.09
CA LEU A 172 18.03 2.31 20.30
C LEU A 172 16.81 2.37 19.38
N PRO A 173 16.38 1.22 18.83
CA PRO A 173 15.16 1.15 18.06
C PRO A 173 13.96 1.52 18.94
N PRO A 174 12.87 2.02 18.33
CA PRO A 174 11.65 2.31 19.09
C PRO A 174 11.08 1.05 19.74
N ILE A 175 10.72 1.16 21.02
CA ILE A 175 10.15 0.05 21.81
C ILE A 175 8.82 -0.45 21.21
N GLU A 176 8.15 0.36 20.38
CA GLU A 176 6.95 -0.06 19.64
C GLU A 176 7.23 -1.13 18.57
N TYR A 177 8.50 -1.30 18.16
CA TYR A 177 8.93 -2.25 17.14
C TYR A 177 10.10 -3.11 17.63
N PRO A 178 9.88 -3.99 18.62
CA PRO A 178 10.93 -4.82 19.20
C PRO A 178 11.58 -5.77 18.18
N SER A 179 10.88 -6.08 17.08
CA SER A 179 11.39 -6.87 15.95
C SER A 179 12.53 -6.19 15.18
N ILE A 180 12.75 -4.88 15.37
CA ILE A 180 13.81 -4.13 14.70
C ILE A 180 15.10 -4.26 15.51
N LYS A 181 16.10 -4.96 14.96
CA LYS A 181 17.43 -5.03 15.58
C LYS A 181 18.12 -3.66 15.59
N LYS A 182 18.92 -3.41 16.62
CA LYS A 182 19.67 -2.14 16.83
C LYS A 182 20.57 -1.78 15.65
N GLU A 183 21.25 -2.77 15.07
CA GLU A 183 22.10 -2.62 13.88
C GLU A 183 21.32 -2.04 12.69
N TYR A 184 20.08 -2.52 12.51
CA TYR A 184 19.23 -2.14 11.39
C TYR A 184 18.69 -0.72 11.55
N TRP A 185 18.46 -0.31 12.79
CA TRP A 185 18.01 1.03 13.14
C TRP A 185 19.04 2.10 12.78
N LYS A 186 20.32 1.84 13.06
CA LYS A 186 21.43 2.78 12.79
C LYS A 186 21.55 3.14 11.30
N LEU A 187 21.39 2.17 10.41
CA LEU A 187 21.47 2.39 8.96
C LEU A 187 20.30 3.20 8.38
N LEU A 188 19.18 3.29 9.10
CA LEU A 188 18.02 4.09 8.70
C LEU A 188 18.21 5.58 9.04
N PHE A 189 18.94 5.86 10.13
CA PHE A 189 19.27 7.22 10.60
C PHE A 189 20.14 7.99 9.60
N ASP A 190 21.10 7.34 8.96
CA ASP A 190 22.07 8.01 8.09
C ASP A 190 21.48 8.45 6.72
N LYS A 191 20.25 8.03 6.39
CA LYS A 191 19.61 8.34 5.11
C LYS A 191 18.79 9.63 5.20
N GLU A 192 19.35 10.73 4.73
CA GLU A 192 18.62 11.99 4.60
C GLU A 192 17.50 11.88 3.54
N LYS A 193 16.29 12.34 3.89
CA LYS A 193 15.19 12.44 2.92
C LYS A 193 15.56 13.44 1.82
N SER A 194 15.77 12.94 0.60
CA SER A 194 16.18 13.76 -0.54
C SER A 194 15.24 14.96 -0.78
N LYS A 195 15.80 16.18 -0.77
CA LYS A 195 15.12 17.43 -1.17
C LYS A 195 14.40 17.29 -2.53
N LYS A 196 14.94 16.46 -3.43
CA LYS A 196 14.36 16.14 -4.76
C LYS A 196 12.94 15.58 -4.67
N ALA A 197 12.60 14.82 -3.63
CA ALA A 197 11.26 14.25 -3.48
C ALA A 197 10.21 15.30 -3.10
N LYS A 198 10.58 16.29 -2.27
CA LYS A 198 9.71 17.41 -1.90
C LYS A 198 9.42 18.29 -3.11
N VAL A 199 10.44 18.63 -3.89
CA VAL A 199 10.30 19.40 -5.15
C VAL A 199 9.38 18.68 -6.13
N LYS A 200 9.56 17.36 -6.33
CA LYS A 200 8.66 16.57 -7.20
C LYS A 200 7.21 16.57 -6.73
N ARG A 201 6.96 16.59 -5.41
CA ARG A 201 5.60 16.64 -4.85
C ARG A 201 4.96 18.01 -5.04
N ALA A 202 5.73 19.09 -4.93
CA ALA A 202 5.26 20.45 -5.18
C ALA A 202 4.75 20.65 -6.62
N LYS A 203 5.29 19.89 -7.59
CA LYS A 203 4.81 19.88 -8.99
C LYS A 203 3.39 19.30 -9.17
N ASN A 204 2.78 18.73 -8.14
CA ASN A 204 1.40 18.24 -8.21
C ASN A 204 0.42 19.36 -7.87
N VAL A 205 0.12 20.20 -8.87
CA VAL A 205 -0.74 21.38 -8.74
C VAL A 205 -2.19 20.97 -8.43
N TYR A 206 -2.77 20.08 -9.25
CA TYR A 206 -4.18 19.70 -9.15
C TYR A 206 -4.38 18.44 -8.32
N ASN A 207 -4.54 18.59 -7.00
CA ASN A 207 -4.80 17.47 -6.09
C ASN A 207 -6.22 16.91 -6.29
N HIS A 208 -6.36 15.58 -6.29
CA HIS A 208 -7.68 14.93 -6.31
C HIS A 208 -8.33 14.91 -4.91
N ARG A 209 -9.65 14.81 -4.84
CA ARG A 209 -10.45 14.81 -3.59
C ARG A 209 -10.88 13.40 -3.12
N LEU A 210 -10.38 12.34 -3.76
CA LEU A 210 -10.82 10.95 -3.54
C LEU A 210 -10.33 10.27 -2.26
N GLY A 211 -9.45 10.91 -1.48
CA GLY A 211 -8.88 10.33 -0.26
C GLY A 211 -8.32 8.91 -0.46
N SER A 212 -8.72 7.99 0.42
CA SER A 212 -8.28 6.58 0.40
C SER A 212 -8.96 5.73 -0.68
N THR A 213 -10.12 6.15 -1.20
CA THR A 213 -10.85 5.44 -2.28
C THR A 213 -10.00 5.37 -3.54
N ARG A 214 -9.39 6.51 -3.92
CA ARG A 214 -8.66 6.71 -5.20
C ARG A 214 -9.53 6.42 -6.43
N TYR A 215 -8.94 6.55 -7.61
CA TYR A 215 -9.61 6.32 -8.89
C TYR A 215 -10.29 4.95 -9.00
N GLY A 216 -9.59 3.86 -8.66
CA GLY A 216 -10.17 2.52 -8.77
C GLY A 216 -11.46 2.33 -7.96
N GLY A 217 -11.55 2.89 -6.74
CA GLY A 217 -12.78 2.81 -5.96
C GLY A 217 -13.86 3.82 -6.41
N MET A 218 -13.47 4.94 -7.02
CA MET A 218 -14.40 5.90 -7.61
C MET A 218 -15.08 5.30 -8.85
N LEU A 219 -14.29 4.77 -9.79
CA LEU A 219 -14.78 4.14 -11.02
C LEU A 219 -15.62 2.91 -10.70
N TYR A 220 -15.20 2.08 -9.75
CA TYR A 220 -15.99 0.95 -9.26
C TYR A 220 -17.36 1.39 -8.71
N ARG A 221 -17.43 2.47 -7.92
CA ARG A 221 -18.71 3.00 -7.44
C ARG A 221 -19.58 3.58 -8.55
N LYS A 222 -18.96 4.19 -9.57
CA LYS A 222 -19.68 4.71 -10.74
C LYS A 222 -20.30 3.55 -11.50
N LYS A 223 -19.53 2.50 -11.81
CA LYS A 223 -20.01 1.27 -12.43
C LYS A 223 -21.21 0.67 -11.70
N ASN A 224 -21.13 0.51 -10.38
CA ASN A 224 -22.24 -0.07 -9.61
C ASN A 224 -23.49 0.82 -9.57
N LYS A 225 -23.37 2.13 -9.83
CA LYS A 225 -24.50 3.07 -9.82
C LYS A 225 -25.13 3.27 -11.19
N SER A 226 -24.32 3.33 -12.25
CA SER A 226 -24.77 3.69 -13.60
C SER A 226 -24.57 2.59 -14.64
N GLY A 227 -24.05 1.41 -14.26
CA GLY A 227 -23.76 0.30 -15.18
C GLY A 227 -22.51 0.51 -16.06
N VAL A 228 -22.11 1.76 -16.31
CA VAL A 228 -20.97 2.14 -17.15
C VAL A 228 -19.67 1.49 -16.68
N SER A 229 -18.99 0.77 -17.58
CA SER A 229 -17.74 0.08 -17.24
C SER A 229 -16.56 1.04 -17.09
N GLU A 230 -15.49 0.62 -16.41
CA GLU A 230 -14.31 1.47 -16.23
C GLU A 230 -13.57 1.79 -17.55
N ARG A 231 -13.85 1.03 -18.63
CA ARG A 231 -13.27 1.26 -19.96
C ARG A 231 -14.03 2.29 -20.77
N GLU A 232 -15.33 2.44 -20.51
CA GLU A 232 -16.19 3.42 -21.18
C GLU A 232 -15.97 4.84 -20.64
N ILE A 233 -15.51 4.97 -19.39
CA ILE A 233 -15.26 6.29 -18.79
C ILE A 233 -13.94 6.84 -19.33
N ASP A 234 -14.02 7.93 -20.08
CA ASP A 234 -12.84 8.63 -20.56
C ASP A 234 -11.98 9.16 -19.40
N ARG A 235 -10.66 9.14 -19.57
CA ARG A 235 -9.72 9.60 -18.54
C ARG A 235 -9.92 11.06 -18.15
N SER A 236 -10.35 11.93 -19.07
CA SER A 236 -10.62 13.34 -18.78
C SER A 236 -11.84 13.48 -17.89
N GLU A 237 -12.87 12.69 -18.15
CA GLU A 237 -14.08 12.61 -17.32
C GLU A 237 -13.73 12.07 -15.92
N ALA A 238 -13.00 10.97 -15.85
CA ALA A 238 -12.53 10.43 -14.57
C ALA A 238 -11.66 11.44 -13.80
N TRP A 239 -10.84 12.23 -14.50
CA TRP A 239 -10.02 13.28 -13.89
C TRP A 239 -10.86 14.41 -13.29
N LEU A 240 -11.94 14.81 -13.95
CA LEU A 240 -12.91 15.79 -13.48
C LEU A 240 -13.72 15.27 -12.29
N MET A 241 -14.27 14.05 -12.38
CA MET A 241 -14.98 13.41 -11.26
C MET A 241 -14.13 13.35 -9.99
N ALA A 242 -12.82 13.16 -10.14
CA ALA A 242 -11.90 13.10 -9.01
C ALA A 242 -11.66 14.44 -8.31
N ARG A 243 -12.08 15.56 -8.92
CA ARG A 243 -11.86 16.95 -8.47
C ARG A 243 -13.13 17.73 -8.21
N ALA A 244 -14.26 17.24 -8.70
CA ALA A 244 -15.58 17.74 -8.32
C ALA A 244 -15.81 17.61 -6.81
N ASP A 245 -16.53 18.56 -6.22
CA ASP A 245 -17.15 18.39 -4.91
C ASP A 245 -18.46 17.57 -5.00
N ARG A 246 -19.23 17.59 -3.91
CA ARG A 246 -20.53 16.91 -3.83
C ARG A 246 -21.60 17.55 -4.72
N ASP A 247 -21.43 18.83 -5.02
CA ASP A 247 -22.35 19.66 -5.81
C ASP A 247 -21.91 19.72 -7.28
N GLY A 248 -20.82 19.03 -7.65
CA GLY A 248 -20.25 19.03 -8.99
C GLY A 248 -19.33 20.19 -9.32
N LYS A 249 -19.02 21.08 -8.35
CA LYS A 249 -18.18 22.26 -8.58
C LYS A 249 -16.69 21.96 -8.45
N TYR A 250 -15.89 22.76 -9.13
CA TYR A 250 -14.44 22.70 -9.16
C TYR A 250 -13.82 23.85 -8.35
N ALA A 251 -12.58 23.66 -7.88
CA ALA A 251 -11.79 24.76 -7.35
C ALA A 251 -11.37 25.70 -8.51
N SER A 252 -11.09 26.97 -8.21
CA SER A 252 -10.82 27.98 -9.25
C SER A 252 -9.61 27.65 -10.13
N ASP A 253 -8.63 26.91 -9.60
CA ASP A 253 -7.47 26.44 -10.35
C ASP A 253 -7.80 25.30 -11.33
N VAL A 254 -8.87 24.54 -11.05
CA VAL A 254 -9.33 23.41 -11.86
C VAL A 254 -10.38 23.83 -12.89
N THR A 255 -11.20 24.84 -12.59
CA THR A 255 -12.25 25.36 -13.49
C THR A 255 -11.78 25.62 -14.93
N PRO A 256 -10.68 26.37 -15.19
CA PRO A 256 -10.24 26.62 -16.57
C PRO A 256 -9.76 25.36 -17.29
N ILE A 257 -9.29 24.35 -16.57
CA ILE A 257 -8.95 23.05 -17.14
C ILE A 257 -10.21 22.27 -17.49
N ALA A 258 -11.27 22.38 -16.68
CA ALA A 258 -12.54 21.74 -16.94
C ALA A 258 -13.24 22.31 -18.17
N GLU A 259 -13.24 23.64 -18.32
CA GLU A 259 -13.73 24.35 -19.50
C GLU A 259 -12.97 23.88 -20.76
N LYS A 260 -11.63 23.91 -20.72
CA LYS A 260 -10.80 23.42 -21.84
C LYS A 260 -11.05 21.95 -22.19
N ILE A 261 -11.35 21.09 -21.21
CA ILE A 261 -11.71 19.69 -21.46
C ILE A 261 -13.05 19.63 -22.20
N ASN A 262 -14.04 20.43 -21.80
CA ASN A 262 -15.34 20.48 -22.46
C ASN A 262 -15.22 21.02 -23.90
N ASP A 263 -14.46 22.09 -24.12
CA ASP A 263 -14.21 22.64 -25.46
C ASP A 263 -13.60 21.59 -26.39
N LEU A 264 -12.59 20.86 -25.91
CA LEU A 264 -11.95 19.79 -26.67
C LEU A 264 -12.91 18.61 -26.95
N LYS A 265 -13.86 18.32 -26.05
CA LYS A 265 -14.90 17.32 -26.30
C LYS A 265 -15.86 17.78 -27.39
N SER A 266 -16.30 19.04 -27.36
CA SER A 266 -17.14 19.61 -28.41
C SER A 266 -16.45 19.62 -29.78
N GLN A 267 -15.14 19.91 -29.84
CA GLN A 267 -14.36 19.83 -31.10
C GLN A 267 -14.27 18.40 -31.66
N ILE A 268 -14.31 17.37 -30.81
CA ILE A 268 -14.36 15.97 -31.25
C ILE A 268 -15.73 15.65 -31.85
N GLU A 269 -16.80 16.09 -31.19
CA GLU A 269 -18.18 15.92 -31.69
C GLU A 269 -18.38 16.62 -33.05
N GLN A 270 -17.72 17.75 -33.26
CA GLN A 270 -17.69 18.50 -34.53
C GLN A 270 -16.73 17.90 -35.58
N GLY A 271 -15.99 16.84 -35.25
CA GLY A 271 -15.04 16.19 -36.15
C GLY A 271 -13.75 16.97 -36.45
N THR A 272 -13.54 18.12 -35.80
CA THR A 272 -12.37 19.00 -36.03
C THR A 272 -11.13 18.53 -35.27
N PHE A 273 -11.29 17.62 -34.31
CA PHE A 273 -10.19 17.08 -33.50
C PHE A 273 -10.23 15.56 -33.38
N GLN A 274 -9.11 14.89 -33.65
CA GLN A 274 -8.94 13.46 -33.40
C GLN A 274 -8.15 13.22 -32.11
N SER A 275 -8.80 12.63 -31.10
CA SER A 275 -8.10 12.22 -29.89
C SER A 275 -7.40 10.86 -30.11
N GLN A 276 -6.07 10.85 -30.18
CA GLN A 276 -5.26 9.62 -30.29
C GLN A 276 -4.15 9.60 -29.23
N GLY A 277 -4.08 8.52 -28.43
CA GLY A 277 -2.98 8.23 -27.50
C GLY A 277 -2.53 9.41 -26.61
N SER A 278 -1.33 9.95 -26.89
CA SER A 278 -0.71 11.09 -26.20
C SER A 278 -1.42 12.42 -26.44
N HIS A 279 -2.10 12.59 -27.57
CA HIS A 279 -2.95 13.75 -27.91
C HIS A 279 -4.36 13.67 -27.30
N ALA A 280 -4.64 12.70 -26.43
CA ALA A 280 -5.96 12.62 -25.81
C ALA A 280 -6.28 13.85 -24.94
N ILE A 281 -7.54 14.30 -24.98
CA ILE A 281 -8.14 15.49 -24.35
C ILE A 281 -7.42 15.97 -23.08
N LEU A 282 -7.28 15.10 -22.08
CA LEU A 282 -6.67 15.45 -20.79
C LEU A 282 -5.20 15.91 -20.90
N GLY A 283 -4.41 15.32 -21.80
CA GLY A 283 -3.01 15.66 -22.00
C GLY A 283 -2.87 17.06 -22.61
N GLN A 284 -3.73 17.40 -23.57
CA GLN A 284 -3.77 18.73 -24.19
C GLN A 284 -4.32 19.80 -23.25
N ALA A 285 -5.35 19.46 -22.47
CA ALA A 285 -5.90 20.34 -21.45
C ALA A 285 -4.82 20.71 -20.41
N LEU A 286 -4.08 19.72 -19.91
CA LEU A 286 -3.00 19.90 -18.93
C LEU A 286 -1.66 20.34 -19.53
N GLN A 287 -1.55 20.46 -20.85
CA GLN A 287 -0.31 20.70 -21.58
C GLN A 287 0.82 19.74 -21.15
N LYS A 288 0.47 18.46 -20.94
CA LYS A 288 1.37 17.47 -20.37
C LYS A 288 1.27 16.16 -21.14
N GLN A 289 2.42 15.71 -21.63
CA GLN A 289 2.54 14.40 -22.27
C GLN A 289 2.36 13.28 -21.23
N PRO A 290 1.72 12.14 -21.58
CA PRO A 290 1.64 10.99 -20.70
C PRO A 290 3.05 10.48 -20.40
N ASN A 291 3.41 10.37 -19.13
CA ASN A 291 4.67 9.74 -18.75
C ASN A 291 4.59 8.24 -19.08
N GLY A 292 5.60 7.68 -19.75
CA GLY A 292 5.61 6.29 -20.24
C GLY A 292 5.40 5.18 -19.21
N SER A 293 5.32 5.49 -17.91
CA SER A 293 5.10 4.49 -16.86
C SER A 293 3.70 4.48 -16.24
N ARG A 294 2.89 5.54 -16.39
CA ARG A 294 1.59 5.67 -15.70
C ARG A 294 0.61 6.56 -16.46
N VAL A 295 -0.66 6.15 -16.45
CA VAL A 295 -1.75 6.94 -17.02
C VAL A 295 -2.42 7.78 -15.93
N GLN A 296 -2.52 9.08 -16.17
CA GLN A 296 -3.21 9.99 -15.27
C GLN A 296 -4.74 9.84 -15.42
N GLY A 297 -5.48 9.90 -14.31
CA GLY A 297 -6.94 9.88 -14.33
C GLY A 297 -7.61 8.50 -14.19
N VAL A 298 -6.86 7.40 -14.26
CA VAL A 298 -7.44 6.03 -14.32
C VAL A 298 -7.03 5.11 -13.18
N GLY A 299 -6.06 5.52 -12.37
CA GLY A 299 -5.62 4.81 -11.17
C GLY A 299 -4.15 4.42 -11.17
N GLN A 300 -3.65 4.09 -9.97
CA GLN A 300 -2.21 3.93 -9.72
C GLN A 300 -1.55 2.78 -10.51
N PHE A 301 -2.35 1.83 -10.97
CA PHE A 301 -1.90 0.53 -11.43
C PHE A 301 -2.30 0.20 -12.87
N ILE A 302 -2.99 1.13 -13.52
CA ILE A 302 -3.30 1.03 -14.93
C ILE A 302 -2.09 1.57 -15.69
N THR A 303 -1.46 0.71 -16.48
CA THR A 303 -0.32 1.08 -17.33
C THR A 303 -0.81 1.68 -18.64
N PRO A 304 0.05 2.43 -19.36
CA PRO A 304 -0.26 2.88 -20.72
C PRO A 304 -0.64 1.73 -21.65
N SER A 305 0.02 0.56 -21.52
CA SER A 305 -0.31 -0.63 -22.30
C SER A 305 -1.69 -1.21 -22.02
N MET A 306 -2.15 -1.15 -20.77
CA MET A 306 -3.49 -1.63 -20.42
C MET A 306 -4.59 -0.69 -20.92
N TYR A 307 -4.31 0.62 -20.96
CA TYR A 307 -5.32 1.64 -21.27
C TYR A 307 -5.35 2.06 -22.73
N PHE A 308 -4.19 2.37 -23.32
CA PHE A 308 -4.07 2.81 -24.71
C PHE A 308 -3.74 1.67 -25.67
N HIS A 309 -3.62 0.42 -25.18
CA HIS A 309 -3.16 -0.73 -25.96
C HIS A 309 -1.77 -0.53 -26.61
N VAL A 310 -0.96 0.40 -26.06
CA VAL A 310 0.41 0.66 -26.54
C VAL A 310 1.37 -0.34 -25.90
N LEU A 311 2.07 -1.13 -26.71
CA LEU A 311 3.06 -2.08 -26.19
C LEU A 311 4.19 -1.35 -25.46
N ASP A 312 4.30 -1.54 -24.14
CA ASP A 312 5.48 -1.17 -23.37
C ASP A 312 6.37 -2.40 -23.25
N ALA A 313 7.32 -2.55 -24.18
CA ALA A 313 8.26 -3.65 -24.21
C ALA A 313 9.05 -3.80 -22.90
N THR A 314 9.31 -2.69 -22.19
CA THR A 314 10.12 -2.67 -20.97
C THR A 314 9.33 -3.15 -19.75
N GLU A 315 8.07 -2.73 -19.58
CA GLU A 315 7.20 -3.28 -18.53
C GLU A 315 6.85 -4.74 -18.84
N LEU A 316 6.54 -5.09 -20.09
CA LEU A 316 6.26 -6.47 -20.49
C LEU A 316 7.45 -7.41 -20.24
N ALA A 317 8.67 -6.99 -20.58
CA ALA A 317 9.88 -7.77 -20.28
C ALA A 317 10.06 -7.96 -18.77
N ARG A 318 9.77 -6.94 -17.96
CA ARG A 318 9.85 -7.03 -16.49
C ARG A 318 8.79 -7.99 -15.92
N GLU A 319 7.57 -7.97 -16.44
CA GLU A 319 6.53 -8.91 -16.01
C GLU A 319 6.82 -10.34 -16.45
N ARG A 320 7.26 -10.55 -17.70
CA ARG A 320 7.71 -11.86 -18.18
C ARG A 320 8.84 -12.42 -17.31
N LYS A 321 9.85 -11.61 -17.02
CA LYS A 321 10.95 -12.00 -16.13
C LYS A 321 10.45 -12.40 -14.74
N MET A 322 9.54 -11.62 -14.15
CA MET A 322 8.94 -11.93 -12.86
C MET A 322 8.20 -13.28 -12.86
N TYR A 323 7.38 -13.56 -13.88
CA TYR A 323 6.67 -14.83 -13.98
C TYR A 323 7.62 -16.00 -14.24
N GLN A 324 8.65 -15.80 -15.07
CA GLN A 324 9.67 -16.80 -15.33
C GLN A 324 10.41 -17.18 -14.04
N GLU A 325 10.90 -16.19 -13.28
CA GLU A 325 11.55 -16.41 -11.98
C GLU A 325 10.62 -17.13 -11.01
N SER A 326 9.34 -16.74 -10.97
CA SER A 326 8.34 -17.42 -10.13
C SER A 326 8.14 -18.88 -10.51
N PHE A 327 8.08 -19.17 -11.81
CA PHE A 327 7.89 -20.51 -12.34
C PHE A 327 9.10 -21.39 -11.99
N GLN A 328 10.30 -20.89 -12.23
CA GLN A 328 11.55 -21.59 -11.88
C GLN A 328 11.63 -21.88 -10.38
N PHE A 329 11.24 -20.91 -9.53
CA PHE A 329 11.17 -21.12 -8.08
C PHE A 329 10.20 -22.25 -7.70
N MET A 330 8.97 -22.23 -8.23
CA MET A 330 7.99 -23.29 -7.95
C MET A 330 8.44 -24.65 -8.47
N PHE A 331 9.07 -24.69 -9.64
CA PHE A 331 9.61 -25.91 -10.23
C PHE A 331 10.70 -26.52 -9.36
N ALA A 332 11.67 -25.72 -8.90
CA ALA A 332 12.73 -26.18 -7.99
C ALA A 332 12.17 -26.70 -6.65
N GLN A 333 11.12 -26.08 -6.12
CA GLN A 333 10.45 -26.59 -4.91
C GLN A 333 9.77 -27.94 -5.15
N LEU A 334 9.17 -28.14 -6.32
CA LEU A 334 8.56 -29.40 -6.72
C LEU A 334 9.62 -30.50 -6.87
N GLU A 335 10.75 -30.20 -7.52
CA GLU A 335 11.87 -31.13 -7.64
C GLU A 335 12.43 -31.55 -6.28
N LEU A 336 12.60 -30.59 -5.35
CA LEU A 336 13.03 -30.87 -3.98
C LEU A 336 12.06 -31.81 -3.26
N MET A 337 10.75 -31.58 -3.39
CA MET A 337 9.72 -32.44 -2.81
C MET A 337 9.75 -33.85 -3.40
N ASN A 338 9.89 -33.97 -4.73
CA ASN A 338 9.97 -35.25 -5.41
C ASN A 338 11.24 -36.02 -5.00
N ALA A 339 12.38 -35.33 -4.88
CA ALA A 339 13.61 -35.93 -4.38
C ALA A 339 13.44 -36.44 -2.94
N TRP A 340 12.81 -35.65 -2.07
CA TRP A 340 12.52 -36.05 -0.69
C TRP A 340 11.62 -37.29 -0.63
N LEU A 341 10.54 -37.33 -1.41
CA LEU A 341 9.66 -38.50 -1.52
C LEU A 341 10.39 -39.74 -2.01
N ASN A 342 11.26 -39.60 -3.01
CA ASN A 342 12.07 -40.71 -3.53
C ASN A 342 13.07 -41.23 -2.49
N THR A 343 13.70 -40.33 -1.72
CA THR A 343 14.59 -40.76 -0.62
C THR A 343 13.81 -41.49 0.48
N TYR A 344 12.60 -41.04 0.81
CA TYR A 344 11.72 -41.69 1.78
C TYR A 344 11.36 -43.12 1.33
N ASN A 345 10.90 -43.26 0.09
CA ASN A 345 10.52 -44.56 -0.49
C ASN A 345 11.70 -45.55 -0.62
N ASN A 346 12.92 -45.04 -0.84
CA ASN A 346 14.12 -45.87 -0.92
C ASN A 346 14.71 -46.25 0.45
N THR A 347 14.26 -45.62 1.55
CA THR A 347 14.73 -45.92 2.91
C THR A 347 13.83 -46.96 3.62
N GLU A 348 12.59 -47.15 3.17
CA GLU A 348 11.64 -48.15 3.72
C GLU A 348 11.79 -49.57 3.15
N VAL A 349 12.93 -49.93 2.53
CA VAL A 349 13.25 -51.34 2.21
C VAL A 349 14.02 -52.04 3.36
N GLY A 350 14.24 -51.35 4.48
CA GLY A 350 14.87 -51.91 5.68
C GLY A 350 13.93 -51.93 6.89
N SER A 351 13.11 -52.97 7.00
CA SER A 351 12.41 -53.41 8.22
C SER A 351 11.27 -52.51 8.77
N SER A 352 10.01 -52.97 8.64
CA SER A 352 9.08 -53.05 9.78
C SER A 352 7.77 -53.75 9.39
N ASN A 353 7.44 -54.82 10.11
CA ASN A 353 6.15 -55.50 10.08
C ASN A 353 5.07 -54.59 10.67
N PHE A 354 4.12 -54.12 9.86
CA PHE A 354 2.82 -53.66 10.36
C PHE A 354 1.68 -54.33 9.58
N PRO A 355 0.57 -54.73 10.23
CA PRO A 355 -0.53 -55.41 9.57
C PRO A 355 -1.29 -54.43 8.68
N LYS A 356 -1.57 -54.85 7.43
CA LYS A 356 -2.39 -54.09 6.48
C LYS A 356 -3.79 -53.81 7.05
N PRO A 357 -4.33 -52.59 6.95
CA PRO A 357 -5.73 -52.33 7.25
C PRO A 357 -6.62 -53.04 6.22
N LYS A 358 -7.68 -53.69 6.71
CA LYS A 358 -8.67 -54.41 5.91
C LYS A 358 -9.34 -53.44 4.94
N THR A 359 -9.28 -53.77 3.65
CA THR A 359 -10.09 -53.16 2.58
C THR A 359 -11.57 -53.28 2.91
N SER A 360 -12.28 -52.17 3.10
CA SER A 360 -13.74 -52.17 3.04
C SER A 360 -14.17 -52.14 1.58
N THR A 361 -14.86 -53.21 1.21
CA THR A 361 -15.80 -53.43 0.12
C THR A 361 -16.21 -52.19 -0.67
N GLY A 362 -16.10 -52.30 -2.00
CA GLY A 362 -16.50 -51.27 -2.95
C GLY A 362 -17.99 -50.99 -2.92
N VAL A 363 -18.32 -49.73 -3.20
CA VAL A 363 -19.64 -49.33 -3.70
C VAL A 363 -19.46 -49.04 -5.18
N GLN A 364 -20.00 -49.95 -5.98
CA GLN A 364 -20.23 -49.81 -7.40
C GLN A 364 -21.35 -48.79 -7.57
N ILE A 365 -21.08 -47.65 -8.21
CA ILE A 365 -22.12 -46.73 -8.65
C ILE A 365 -22.27 -47.00 -10.14
N ASP A 366 -23.37 -47.68 -10.48
CA ASP A 366 -23.84 -47.86 -11.84
C ASP A 366 -24.19 -46.49 -12.43
N ASN A 367 -23.66 -46.23 -13.63
CA ASN A 367 -24.15 -45.18 -14.50
C ASN A 367 -25.36 -45.74 -15.24
N ASP A 368 -26.54 -45.20 -14.97
CA ASP A 368 -27.68 -45.32 -15.88
C ASP A 368 -28.31 -43.93 -16.11
N GLN A 369 -28.31 -43.59 -17.41
CA GLN A 369 -29.04 -42.58 -18.19
C GLN A 369 -28.81 -41.08 -17.96
#